data_AF-A0AAW2JC70-F1
#
_entry.id   AF-A0AAW2JC70-F1
#
_cell.length_a   1.000
_cell.length_b   1.000
_cell.length_c   1.000
_cell.angle_alpha   90.00
_cell.angle_beta   90.00
_cell.angle_gamma   90.00
#
_symmetry.space_group_name_H-M   'P 1'
#
loop_
_entity.id
_entity.type
_entity.pdbx_description
1 polymer ?
#
loop_
_entity_poly.entity_id
_entity_poly.type
_entity_poly.pdbx_seq_one_letter_code
_entity_poly.pdbx_strand_id
1 'polypeptide(L)'
;MEGSVSKKLEVNVSASEIWKAYGSLQLAQIAVDAFPETYSGYTVLEGDGYAGTIIQVFMAAVVPGPAWYKQKYLVVDDVRRVKLAPTIEGKVLEQGFKNFILNAKFQLKVLATLT
;
A
#
# COMPACT_ATOMS: atom_id res chain seq x y z
N MET A 1 -12.40 -3.47 -20.02
CA MET A 1 -11.29 -4.42 -19.80
C MET A 1 -10.89 -4.31 -18.34
N GLU A 2 -10.88 -5.45 -17.66
CA GLU A 2 -10.46 -5.57 -16.27
C GLU A 2 -9.28 -6.53 -16.22
N GLY A 3 -8.30 -6.24 -15.37
CA GLY A 3 -7.10 -7.06 -15.22
C GLY A 3 -6.70 -7.11 -13.75
N SER A 4 -6.13 -8.24 -13.34
CA SER A 4 -5.57 -8.40 -12.00
C SER A 4 -4.22 -9.09 -12.08
N VAL A 5 -3.28 -8.63 -11.24
CA VAL A 5 -1.97 -9.26 -11.05
C VAL A 5 -1.85 -9.54 -9.56
N SER A 6 -1.43 -10.76 -9.21
CA SER A 6 -1.17 -11.14 -7.82
C SER A 6 0.23 -11.74 -7.70
N LYS A 7 0.92 -11.41 -6.61
CA LYS A 7 2.24 -11.96 -6.29
C LYS A 7 2.26 -12.38 -4.83
N LYS A 8 2.72 -13.60 -4.56
CA LYS A 8 2.99 -14.11 -3.21
C LYS A 8 4.50 -14.11 -2.99
N LEU A 9 4.94 -13.54 -1.88
CA LEU A 9 6.35 -13.49 -1.47
C LEU A 9 6.48 -14.07 -0.06
N GLU A 10 7.50 -14.89 0.15
CA GLU A 10 7.90 -15.35 1.48
C GLU A 10 9.03 -14.46 1.99
N VAL A 11 8.96 -14.11 3.27
CA VAL A 11 9.87 -13.16 3.92
C VAL A 11 10.23 -13.69 5.30
N ASN A 12 11.47 -13.47 5.73
CA ASN A 12 11.99 -13.99 7.00
C ASN A 12 11.65 -13.09 8.19
N VAL A 13 10.38 -12.71 8.32
CA VAL A 13 9.85 -11.88 9.40
C VAL A 13 8.42 -12.36 9.71
N SER A 14 7.98 -12.24 10.96
CA SER A 14 6.62 -12.64 11.33
C SER A 14 5.57 -11.75 10.65
N ALA A 15 4.36 -12.31 10.46
CA ALA A 15 3.26 -11.57 9.87
C ALA A 15 2.85 -10.36 10.71
N SER A 16 2.97 -10.43 12.04
CA SER A 16 2.66 -9.30 12.93
C SER A 16 3.65 -8.16 12.80
N GLU A 17 4.95 -8.46 12.67
CA GLU A 17 5.96 -7.41 12.59
C GLU A 17 5.91 -6.66 11.27
N ILE A 18 5.74 -7.36 10.14
CA ILE A 18 5.54 -6.67 8.86
C ILE A 18 4.25 -5.86 8.86
N TRP A 19 3.21 -6.36 9.53
CA TRP A 19 1.93 -5.68 9.58
C TRP A 19 1.99 -4.34 10.31
N LYS A 20 2.85 -4.17 11.33
CA LYS A 20 3.03 -2.86 12.00
C LYS A 20 3.40 -1.75 11.01
N ALA A 21 4.18 -2.07 9.99
CA ALA A 21 4.47 -1.15 8.89
C ALA A 21 3.29 -1.07 7.91
N TYR A 22 2.89 -2.19 7.29
CA TYR A 22 1.93 -2.18 6.17
C TYR A 22 0.51 -1.76 6.55
N GLY A 23 0.08 -2.13 7.76
CA GLY A 23 -1.23 -1.79 8.32
C GLY A 23 -1.34 -0.34 8.78
N SER A 24 -0.24 0.39 8.90
CA SER A 24 -0.24 1.75 9.43
C SER A 24 0.23 2.78 8.39
N LEU A 25 0.26 4.05 8.81
CA LEU A 25 0.87 5.15 8.05
C LEU A 25 2.41 5.06 8.03
N GLN A 26 3.01 4.22 8.88
CA GLN A 26 4.46 4.02 8.93
C GLN A 26 5.01 3.51 7.59
N LEU A 27 4.22 2.75 6.82
CA LEU A 27 4.63 2.32 5.48
C LEU A 27 4.99 3.50 4.57
N ALA A 28 4.24 4.61 4.63
CA ALA A 28 4.50 5.78 3.80
C ALA A 28 5.80 6.47 4.21
N GLN A 29 6.05 6.58 5.52
CA GLN A 29 7.31 7.09 6.05
C GLN A 29 8.50 6.22 5.63
N ILE A 30 8.41 4.90 5.81
CA ILE A 30 9.45 3.95 5.38
C ILE A 30 9.68 4.06 3.87
N ALA A 31 8.63 4.23 3.07
CA ALA A 31 8.77 4.35 1.62
C ALA A 31 9.56 5.61 1.23
N VAL A 32 9.30 6.75 1.86
CA VAL A 32 10.02 8.00 1.61
C VAL A 32 11.47 7.92 2.09
N ASP A 33 11.71 7.37 3.29
CA ASP A 33 13.05 7.30 3.87
C ASP A 33 13.95 6.29 3.16
N ALA A 34 13.40 5.12 2.81
CA ALA A 34 14.18 4.02 2.23
C ALA A 34 14.31 4.10 0.71
N PHE A 35 13.39 4.79 0.03
CA PHE A 35 13.36 4.91 -1.43
C PHE A 35 13.15 6.36 -1.88
N PRO A 36 14.02 7.30 -1.48
CA PRO A 36 13.89 8.73 -1.80
C PRO A 36 14.01 9.04 -3.29
N GLU A 37 14.65 8.15 -4.07
CA GLU A 37 14.69 8.22 -5.53
C GLU A 37 13.34 7.89 -6.18
N THR A 38 12.44 7.26 -5.43
CA THR A 38 11.09 6.90 -5.88
C THR A 38 10.04 7.83 -5.28
N TYR A 39 10.10 8.12 -3.99
CA TYR A 39 9.10 8.90 -3.26
C TYR A 39 9.71 10.15 -2.63
N SER A 40 9.09 11.31 -2.86
CA SER A 40 9.57 12.59 -2.31
C SER A 40 8.86 13.00 -1.02
N GLY A 41 7.72 12.39 -0.70
CA GLY A 41 6.98 12.72 0.51
C GLY A 41 5.59 12.09 0.55
N TYR A 42 4.87 12.35 1.64
CA TYR A 42 3.45 12.04 1.76
C TYR A 42 2.75 13.04 2.67
N THR A 43 1.42 13.09 2.60
CA THR A 43 0.59 13.87 3.51
C THR A 43 -0.69 13.09 3.79
N VAL A 44 -1.12 13.09 5.06
CA VAL A 44 -2.42 12.55 5.46
C VAL A 44 -3.43 13.69 5.36
N LEU A 45 -4.40 13.53 4.45
CA LEU A 45 -5.43 14.54 4.21
C LEU A 45 -6.64 14.36 5.13
N GLU A 46 -6.94 13.11 5.49
CA GLU A 46 -8.06 12.74 6.37
C GLU A 46 -7.72 11.43 7.09
N GLY A 47 -8.19 11.27 8.33
CA GLY A 47 -8.11 10.03 9.09
C GLY A 47 -6.81 9.82 9.86
N ASP A 48 -6.70 8.65 10.47
CA ASP A 48 -5.69 8.29 11.47
C ASP A 48 -4.82 7.08 11.07
N GLY A 49 -5.00 6.58 9.85
CA GLY A 49 -4.36 5.37 9.34
C GLY A 49 -5.29 4.16 9.21
N TYR A 50 -6.52 4.22 9.72
CA TYR A 50 -7.52 3.16 9.56
C TYR A 50 -8.48 3.43 8.38
N ALA A 51 -9.56 2.64 8.28
CA ALA A 51 -10.58 2.81 7.26
C ALA A 51 -11.15 4.24 7.29
N GLY A 52 -11.30 4.85 6.11
CA GLY A 52 -11.66 6.25 5.94
C GLY A 52 -10.47 7.17 5.65
N THR A 53 -9.25 6.77 6.04
CA THR A 53 -8.04 7.57 5.82
C THR A 53 -7.81 7.88 4.34
N ILE A 54 -7.47 9.13 4.04
CA ILE A 54 -7.02 9.58 2.72
C ILE A 54 -5.57 10.05 2.85
N ILE A 55 -4.69 9.39 2.11
CA ILE A 55 -3.27 9.75 2.04
C ILE A 55 -2.92 10.19 0.62
N GLN A 56 -2.14 11.26 0.50
CA GLN A 56 -1.50 11.67 -0.74
C GLN A 56 -0.03 11.33 -0.68
N VAL A 57 0.48 10.66 -1.71
CA VAL A 57 1.90 10.27 -1.83
C VAL A 57 2.49 10.99 -3.04
N PHE A 58 3.70 11.52 -2.86
CA PHE A 58 4.43 12.27 -3.87
C PHE A 58 5.61 11.44 -4.40
N MET A 59 5.75 11.44 -5.73
CA MET A 59 6.84 10.78 -6.44
C MET A 59 8.05 11.71 -6.49
N ALA A 60 9.26 11.14 -6.54
CA ALA A 60 10.46 11.92 -6.83
C ALA A 60 10.40 12.46 -8.27
N ALA A 61 11.01 13.63 -8.51
CA ALA A 61 10.96 14.31 -9.81
C ALA A 61 11.56 13.51 -10.96
N VAL A 62 12.43 12.54 -10.65
CA VAL A 62 13.07 11.64 -11.64
C VAL A 62 12.12 10.54 -12.13
N VAL A 63 11.02 10.28 -11.43
CA VAL A 63 10.07 9.23 -11.80
C VAL A 63 9.13 9.72 -12.90
N PRO A 64 9.06 9.06 -14.06
CA PRO A 64 8.16 9.47 -15.13
C PRO A 64 6.68 9.32 -14.77
N GLY A 65 5.85 10.21 -15.32
CA GLY A 65 4.40 10.20 -15.16
C GLY A 65 3.91 11.18 -14.08
N PRO A 66 2.64 11.07 -13.65
CA PRO A 66 2.09 12.01 -12.69
C PRO A 66 2.82 11.98 -11.34
N ALA A 67 3.06 13.18 -10.81
CA ALA A 67 3.94 13.39 -9.66
C ALA A 67 3.36 12.93 -8.31
N TRP A 68 2.10 12.52 -8.26
CA TRP A 68 1.44 12.13 -7.02
C TRP A 68 0.24 11.21 -7.27
N TYR A 69 -0.24 10.60 -6.20
CA TYR A 69 -1.51 9.89 -6.17
C TYR A 69 -2.16 9.98 -4.80
N LYS A 70 -3.49 9.89 -4.75
CA LYS A 70 -4.26 9.74 -3.50
C LYS A 70 -4.81 8.35 -3.37
N GLN A 71 -4.74 7.79 -2.18
CA GLN A 71 -5.42 6.54 -1.83
C GLN A 71 -6.43 6.78 -0.73
N LYS A 72 -7.55 6.06 -0.79
CA LYS A 72 -8.49 5.95 0.32
C LYS A 72 -8.40 4.56 0.93
N TYR A 73 -8.20 4.48 2.24
CA TYR A 73 -8.17 3.20 2.94
C TYR A 73 -9.60 2.75 3.15
N LEU A 74 -10.01 1.70 2.43
CA LEU A 74 -11.34 1.10 2.60
C LEU A 74 -11.34 0.04 3.70
N VAL A 75 -10.23 -0.70 3.83
CA VAL A 75 -10.06 -1.73 4.84
C VAL A 75 -8.65 -1.63 5.41
N VAL A 76 -8.57 -1.63 6.74
CA VAL A 76 -7.36 -1.90 7.52
C VAL A 76 -7.80 -2.80 8.67
N ASP A 77 -7.54 -4.10 8.54
CA ASP A 77 -7.99 -5.12 9.49
C ASP A 77 -6.77 -5.72 10.18
N ASP A 78 -6.55 -5.36 11.44
CA ASP A 78 -5.38 -5.80 12.23
C ASP A 78 -5.43 -7.29 12.59
N VAL A 79 -6.63 -7.86 12.70
CA VAL A 79 -6.82 -9.27 13.05
C VAL A 79 -6.47 -10.14 11.84
N ARG A 80 -7.02 -9.80 10.68
CA ARG A 80 -6.78 -10.54 9.42
C ARG A 80 -5.52 -10.11 8.71
N ARG A 81 -4.92 -8.98 9.11
CA ARG A 81 -3.75 -8.32 8.49
C ARG A 81 -3.96 -8.08 7.01
N VAL A 82 -5.10 -7.45 6.70
CA VAL A 82 -5.54 -7.13 5.33
C VAL A 82 -5.71 -5.62 5.20
N LYS A 83 -5.11 -5.06 4.13
CA LYS A 83 -5.30 -3.67 3.73
C LYS A 83 -5.83 -3.58 2.31
N LEU A 84 -6.90 -2.80 2.14
CA LEU A 84 -7.48 -2.46 0.84
C LEU A 84 -7.44 -0.95 0.66
N ALA A 85 -6.65 -0.49 -0.30
CA ALA A 85 -6.40 0.93 -0.54
C ALA A 85 -6.48 1.26 -2.05
N PRO A 86 -7.69 1.48 -2.59
CA PRO A 86 -7.84 2.02 -3.94
C PRO A 86 -7.15 3.38 -4.10
N THR A 87 -6.55 3.59 -5.27
CA THR A 87 -6.22 4.93 -5.75
C THR A 87 -7.51 5.62 -6.15
N ILE A 88 -7.72 6.83 -5.65
CA ILE A 88 -8.90 7.64 -5.93
C ILE A 88 -8.61 8.84 -6.85
N GLU A 89 -7.34 9.24 -6.96
CA GLU A 89 -6.91 10.37 -7.80
C GLU A 89 -5.43 10.24 -8.17
N GLY A 90 -5.04 10.78 -9.33
CA GLY A 90 -3.66 10.83 -9.79
C GLY A 90 -3.12 9.56 -10.44
N LYS A 91 -1.87 9.65 -10.90
CA LYS A 91 -1.04 8.56 -11.45
C LYS A 91 -1.75 7.70 -12.50
N VAL A 92 -2.00 6.43 -12.20
CA VAL A 92 -2.58 5.50 -13.18
C VAL A 92 -3.96 5.93 -13.66
N LEU A 93 -4.72 6.65 -12.82
CA LEU A 93 -6.05 7.14 -13.22
C LEU A 93 -5.97 8.26 -14.27
N GLU A 94 -4.92 9.07 -14.24
CA GLU A 94 -4.64 10.08 -15.27
C GLU A 94 -4.06 9.47 -16.56
N GLN A 95 -3.67 8.19 -16.51
CA GLN A 95 -3.14 7.44 -17.66
C GLN A 95 -4.22 6.59 -18.35
N GLY A 96 -5.50 6.85 -18.06
CA GLY A 96 -6.64 6.21 -18.72
C GLY A 96 -7.22 5.00 -17.98
N PHE A 97 -6.69 4.63 -16.82
CA PHE A 97 -7.32 3.61 -15.96
C PHE A 97 -8.53 4.22 -15.25
N LYS A 98 -9.65 3.49 -15.22
CA LYS A 98 -10.83 3.93 -14.46
C LYS A 98 -10.71 3.67 -12.96
N ASN A 99 -10.04 2.58 -12.58
CA ASN A 99 -9.86 2.15 -11.20
C ASN A 99 -8.51 1.44 -11.04
N PHE A 100 -7.90 1.60 -9.87
CA PHE A 100 -6.72 0.83 -9.46
C PHE A 100 -6.81 0.52 -7.96
N ILE A 101 -6.67 -0.76 -7.61
CA ILE A 101 -6.87 -1.23 -6.23
C ILE A 101 -5.65 -2.02 -5.78
N LEU A 102 -5.02 -1.54 -4.71
CA LEU A 102 -3.99 -2.30 -4.00
C LEU A 102 -4.65 -3.11 -2.88
N ASN A 103 -4.44 -4.42 -2.90
CA ASN A 103 -4.82 -5.34 -1.84
C ASN A 103 -3.56 -6.05 -1.30
N ALA A 104 -3.31 -5.91 -0.01
CA ALA A 104 -2.19 -6.55 0.67
C ALA A 104 -2.70 -7.41 1.83
N LYS A 105 -2.19 -8.65 1.93
CA LYS A 105 -2.50 -9.61 3.00
C LYS A 105 -1.24 -10.25 3.55
N PHE A 106 -1.12 -10.28 4.87
CA PHE A 106 0.02 -10.87 5.57
C PHE A 106 -0.43 -12.04 6.44
N GLN A 107 0.23 -13.18 6.31
CA GLN A 107 -0.13 -14.40 7.02
C GLN A 107 1.11 -15.22 7.34
N LEU A 108 1.03 -16.01 8.42
CA LEU A 108 2.07 -16.98 8.74
C LEU A 108 2.14 -18.05 7.66
N LYS A 109 3.35 -18.48 7.34
CA LYS A 109 3.56 -19.67 6.52
C LYS A 109 3.23 -20.89 7.39
N VAL A 110 2.10 -21.52 7.12
CA VAL A 110 1.82 -22.85 7.70
C VAL A 110 2.65 -23.84 6.91
N LEU A 111 3.70 -24.37 7.53
CA LEU A 111 4.37 -25.55 7.01
C LEU A 111 3.43 -26.72 7.25
N ALA A 112 3.00 -27.41 6.18
CA ALA A 112 2.29 -28.66 6.33
C ALA A 112 3.25 -29.65 6.99
N THR A 113 3.08 -29.89 8.29
CA THR A 113 3.69 -31.04 8.97
C THR A 113 2.94 -32.27 8.49
N LEU A 114 3.59 -33.07 7.63
CA LEU A 114 3.17 -34.44 7.36
C LEU A 114 3.40 -35.24 8.66
N THR A 115 2.31 -35.61 9.34
CA THR A 115 2.28 -36.68 10.36
C THR A 115 1.79 -37.96 9.71
#